data_AF-A0A354W7G7-F1
#
_entry.id   AF-A0A354W7G7-F1
#
_cell.length_a   1.000
_cell.length_b   1.000
_cell.length_c   1.000
_cell.angle_alpha   90.00
_cell.angle_beta   90.00
_cell.angle_gamma   90.00
#
_symmetry.space_group_name_H-M   'P 1'
#
loop_
_entity.id
_entity.type
_entity.pdbx_description
1 polymer ?
#
loop_
_entity_poly.entity_id
_entity_poly.type
_entity_poly.pdbx_seq_one_letter_code
_entity_poly.pdbx_strand_id
1 'polypeptide(L)'
;MYESKSIIQSKYSFEVQQLTYNALKRLDERHRPYLHAAMQRCNYHLSETIVNYQDSFSIQMQIAMYKNFVLRVAELWSLLGQWPKEIYLPGLEEMVERVKQLYFDLLRELTRKEVHLIQINANRKPN
;
A
#
# COMPACT_ATOMS: atom_id res chain seq x y z
N MET A 1 -12.39 8.03 22.57
CA MET A 1 -11.79 8.81 21.46
C MET A 1 -10.69 7.93 20.86
N TYR A 2 -10.99 7.15 19.82
CA TYR A 2 -10.02 6.23 19.22
C TYR A 2 -9.16 7.00 18.21
N GLU A 3 -8.08 7.63 18.69
CA GLU A 3 -7.01 8.08 17.79
C GLU A 3 -6.05 6.93 17.53
N SER A 4 -6.45 6.03 16.64
CA SER A 4 -5.51 5.19 15.91
C SER A 4 -5.89 5.30 14.46
N LYS A 5 -5.42 6.36 13.77
CA LYS A 5 -5.52 6.41 12.31
C LYS A 5 -4.82 5.17 11.76
N SER A 6 -5.58 4.29 11.13
CA SER A 6 -5.04 3.07 10.51
C SER A 6 -3.84 3.37 9.62
N ILE A 7 -2.89 2.43 9.51
CA ILE A 7 -1.70 2.63 8.68
C ILE A 7 -2.11 2.88 7.21
N ILE A 8 -3.15 2.20 6.71
CA ILE A 8 -3.70 2.41 5.36
C ILE A 8 -4.12 3.88 5.13
N GLN A 9 -4.75 4.53 6.12
CA GLN A 9 -5.17 5.94 6.02
C GLN A 9 -4.21 6.90 6.74
N SER A 10 -2.97 6.48 6.96
CA SER A 10 -1.95 7.34 7.55
C SER A 10 -1.48 8.39 6.54
N LYS A 11 -0.95 9.51 7.05
CA LYS A 11 -0.27 10.53 6.23
C LYS A 11 0.74 9.90 5.28
N TYR A 12 1.43 8.86 5.74
CA TYR A 12 2.47 8.21 4.98
C TYR A 12 1.95 7.43 3.76
N SER A 13 0.83 6.73 3.92
CA SER A 13 0.15 6.06 2.81
C SER A 13 -0.35 7.03 1.75
N PHE A 14 -0.86 8.20 2.16
CA PHE A 14 -1.23 9.28 1.23
C PHE A 14 -0.02 9.84 0.49
N GLU A 15 1.11 10.03 1.17
CA GLU A 15 2.34 10.50 0.53
C GLU A 15 2.83 9.47 -0.51
N VAL A 16 2.83 8.17 -0.20
CA VAL A 16 3.18 7.12 -1.16
C VAL A 16 2.24 7.11 -2.37
N GLN A 17 0.93 7.27 -2.18
CA GLN A 17 -0.03 7.39 -3.27
C GLN A 17 0.27 8.62 -4.15
N GLN A 18 0.50 9.78 -3.54
CA GLN A 18 0.85 11.01 -4.27
C GLN A 18 2.17 10.86 -5.05
N LEU A 19 3.17 10.20 -4.47
CA LEU A 19 4.45 9.90 -5.12
C LEU A 19 4.24 8.98 -6.33
N THR A 20 3.41 7.95 -6.20
CA THR A 20 3.05 7.05 -7.31
C THR A 20 2.44 7.82 -8.47
N TYR A 21 1.50 8.72 -8.18
CA TYR A 21 0.88 9.59 -9.17
C TYR A 21 1.89 10.54 -9.84
N ASN A 22 2.81 11.12 -9.06
CA ASN A 22 3.87 11.99 -9.58
C ASN A 22 4.87 11.25 -10.48
N ALA A 23 5.17 9.99 -10.17
CA ALA A 23 5.97 9.11 -11.01
C ALA A 23 5.21 8.77 -12.30
N LEU A 24 3.94 8.35 -12.20
CA LEU A 24 3.08 8.09 -13.36
C LEU A 24 3.06 9.25 -14.36
N LYS A 25 2.92 10.49 -13.89
CA LYS A 25 2.94 11.70 -14.73
C LYS A 25 4.22 11.91 -15.54
N ARG A 26 5.34 11.33 -15.10
CA ARG A 26 6.63 11.43 -15.81
C ARG A 26 6.83 10.33 -16.84
N LEU A 27 6.02 9.29 -16.81
CA LEU A 27 6.06 8.22 -17.79
C LEU A 27 5.28 8.64 -19.03
N ASP A 28 5.94 8.57 -20.18
CA ASP A 28 5.25 8.67 -21.46
C ASP A 28 4.64 7.31 -21.82
N GLU A 29 3.31 7.26 -21.88
CA GLU A 29 2.52 6.09 -22.25
C GLU A 29 2.93 5.52 -23.62
N ARG A 30 3.28 6.36 -24.59
CA ARG A 30 3.62 5.91 -25.96
C ARG A 30 4.95 5.18 -26.00
N HIS A 31 5.91 5.61 -25.19
CA HIS A 31 7.25 5.04 -25.17
C HIS A 31 7.38 3.89 -24.18
N ARG A 32 6.58 3.87 -23.11
CA ARG A 32 6.64 2.83 -22.06
C ARG A 32 5.24 2.39 -21.61
N PRO A 33 4.43 1.82 -22.52
CA PRO A 33 3.03 1.52 -22.25
C PRO A 33 2.85 0.53 -21.08
N TYR A 34 3.73 -0.47 -20.96
CA TYR A 34 3.64 -1.47 -19.89
C TYR A 34 3.92 -0.90 -18.50
N LEU A 35 4.99 -0.10 -18.35
CA LEU A 35 5.35 0.53 -17.09
C LEU A 35 4.32 1.60 -16.71
N HIS A 36 3.87 2.39 -17.67
CA HIS A 36 2.79 3.37 -17.48
C HIS A 36 1.51 2.69 -16.97
N ALA A 37 1.05 1.63 -17.66
CA ALA A 37 -0.15 0.89 -17.27
C ALA A 37 -0.01 0.21 -15.90
N ALA A 38 1.17 -0.33 -15.57
CA ALA A 38 1.43 -0.92 -14.25
C ALA A 38 1.37 0.13 -13.13
N MET A 39 2.03 1.28 -13.31
CA MET A 39 1.98 2.40 -12.38
C MET A 39 0.57 2.97 -12.23
N GLN A 40 -0.19 3.06 -13.32
CA GLN A 40 -1.58 3.51 -13.30
C GLN A 40 -2.48 2.57 -12.49
N ARG A 41 -2.40 1.25 -12.74
CA ARG A 41 -3.14 0.25 -11.96
C ARG A 41 -2.75 0.27 -10.49
N CYS A 42 -1.46 0.36 -10.20
CA CYS A 42 -0.94 0.45 -8.84
C CYS A 42 -1.50 1.69 -8.12
N ASN A 43 -1.42 2.87 -8.74
CA ASN A 43 -1.98 4.11 -8.19
C ASN A 43 -3.49 4.03 -7.94
N TYR A 44 -4.23 3.41 -8.87
CA TYR A 44 -5.68 3.22 -8.75
C TYR A 44 -6.01 2.37 -7.50
N HIS A 45 -5.40 1.19 -7.37
CA HIS A 45 -5.71 0.29 -6.25
C HIS A 45 -5.20 0.82 -4.90
N LEU A 46 -4.08 1.54 -4.88
CA LEU A 46 -3.64 2.25 -3.67
C LEU A 46 -4.71 3.26 -3.24
N SER A 47 -5.16 4.11 -4.16
CA SER A 47 -6.17 5.13 -3.89
C SER A 47 -7.51 4.53 -3.46
N GLU A 48 -7.98 3.50 -4.18
CA GLU A 48 -9.20 2.77 -3.89
C GLU A 48 -9.16 2.18 -2.47
N THR A 49 -8.06 1.54 -2.10
CA THR A 49 -7.92 0.92 -0.77
C THR A 49 -7.88 1.98 0.33
N ILE A 50 -7.17 3.09 0.13
CA ILE A 50 -7.10 4.21 1.08
C ILE A 50 -8.50 4.81 1.32
N VAL A 51 -9.25 5.07 0.25
CA VAL A 51 -10.58 5.70 0.33
C VAL A 51 -11.61 4.76 0.96
N ASN A 52 -11.59 3.48 0.59
CA ASN A 52 -12.64 2.54 0.99
C ASN A 52 -12.38 1.89 2.35
N TYR A 53 -11.17 2.00 2.91
CA TYR A 53 -10.86 1.40 4.21
C TYR A 53 -11.65 2.07 5.35
N GLN A 54 -12.18 1.25 6.25
CA GLN A 54 -12.86 1.70 7.46
C GLN A 54 -12.42 0.86 8.66
N ASP A 55 -12.06 1.52 9.75
CA ASP A 55 -11.70 0.84 11.01
C ASP A 55 -12.88 0.11 11.66
N SER A 56 -14.12 0.44 11.27
CA SER A 56 -15.36 -0.23 11.70
C SER A 56 -15.59 -1.58 11.01
N PHE A 57 -14.83 -1.91 9.97
CA PHE A 57 -14.97 -3.20 9.29
C PHE A 57 -14.65 -4.38 10.21
N SER A 58 -15.20 -5.55 9.88
CA SER A 58 -14.83 -6.80 10.55
C SER A 58 -13.33 -7.05 10.42
N ILE A 59 -12.72 -7.71 11.40
CA ILE A 59 -11.29 -8.00 11.39
C ILE A 59 -10.87 -8.77 10.12
N GLN A 60 -11.73 -9.66 9.60
CA GLN A 60 -11.50 -10.39 8.35
C GLN A 60 -11.43 -9.45 7.14
N MET A 61 -12.35 -8.49 7.05
CA MET A 61 -12.36 -7.51 5.97
C MET A 61 -11.15 -6.57 6.09
N GLN A 62 -10.81 -6.12 7.30
CA GLN A 62 -9.58 -5.35 7.53
C GLN A 62 -8.34 -6.13 7.06
N ILE A 63 -8.20 -7.41 7.43
CA ILE A 63 -7.10 -8.27 6.98
C ILE A 63 -7.06 -8.37 5.45
N ALA A 64 -8.20 -8.59 4.80
CA ALA A 64 -8.27 -8.67 3.33
C ALA A 64 -7.80 -7.37 2.66
N MET A 65 -8.23 -6.21 3.18
CA MET A 65 -7.78 -4.91 2.69
C MET A 65 -6.29 -4.66 2.94
N TYR A 66 -5.76 -5.03 4.11
CA TYR A 66 -4.32 -4.95 4.39
C TYR A 66 -3.51 -5.84 3.45
N LYS A 67 -3.95 -7.07 3.16
CA LYS A 67 -3.30 -7.96 2.19
C LYS A 67 -3.24 -7.32 0.80
N ASN A 68 -4.35 -6.77 0.34
CA ASN A 68 -4.41 -6.07 -0.94
C ASN A 68 -3.48 -4.85 -0.95
N PHE A 69 -3.50 -4.05 0.11
CA PHE A 69 -2.65 -2.85 0.19
C PHE A 69 -1.16 -3.18 0.21
N VAL A 70 -0.75 -4.16 1.03
CA VAL A 70 0.63 -4.68 1.08
C VAL A 70 1.09 -5.12 -0.31
N LEU A 71 0.25 -5.85 -1.05
CA LEU A 71 0.58 -6.29 -2.41
C LEU A 71 0.82 -5.11 -3.35
N ARG A 72 0.00 -4.05 -3.28
CA ARG A 72 0.16 -2.86 -4.13
C ARG A 72 1.38 -2.03 -3.75
N VAL A 73 1.69 -1.92 -2.46
CA VAL A 73 2.91 -1.26 -2.01
C VAL A 73 4.16 -2.04 -2.44
N ALA A 74 4.13 -3.38 -2.40
CA ALA A 74 5.21 -4.22 -2.92
C ALA A 74 5.37 -4.09 -4.45
N GLU A 75 4.26 -4.06 -5.19
CA GLU A 75 4.26 -3.81 -6.64
C GLU A 75 4.90 -2.45 -6.94
N LEU A 76 4.49 -1.39 -6.24
CA LEU A 76 5.09 -0.06 -6.37
C LEU A 76 6.60 -0.08 -6.11
N TRP A 77 7.02 -0.74 -5.03
CA TRP A 77 8.44 -0.83 -4.69
C TRP A 77 9.24 -1.47 -5.83
N SER A 78 8.73 -2.56 -6.42
CA SER A 78 9.34 -3.22 -7.57
C SER A 78 9.39 -2.32 -8.81
N LEU A 79 8.31 -1.59 -9.10
CA LEU A 79 8.24 -0.65 -10.24
C LEU A 79 9.23 0.51 -10.10
N LEU A 80 9.37 1.07 -8.89
CA LEU A 80 10.37 2.11 -8.61
C LEU A 80 11.80 1.57 -8.65
N GLY A 81 12.03 0.31 -8.22
CA GLY A 81 13.33 -0.34 -8.34
C GLY A 81 13.77 -0.58 -9.78
N GLN A 82 12.81 -0.68 -10.70
CA GLN A 82 13.01 -0.84 -12.15
C GLN A 82 12.87 0.49 -12.91
N TRP A 83 12.94 1.62 -12.20
CA TRP A 83 12.72 2.92 -12.81
C TRP A 83 13.73 3.21 -13.94
N PRO A 84 13.29 3.71 -15.11
CA PRO A 84 14.20 3.99 -16.23
C PRO A 84 15.22 5.07 -15.85
N LYS A 85 16.52 4.78 -16.04
CA LYS A 85 17.63 5.68 -15.67
C LYS A 85 17.62 7.00 -16.43
N GLU A 86 17.05 6.99 -17.63
CA GLU A 86 16.90 8.13 -18.52
C GLU A 86 15.78 9.09 -18.13
N ILE A 87 14.88 8.69 -17.21
CA ILE A 87 13.81 9.56 -16.71
C ILE A 87 14.18 10.07 -15.33
N TYR A 88 14.51 11.35 -15.23
CA TYR A 88 14.76 11.98 -13.94
C TYR A 88 13.48 12.01 -13.08
N LEU A 89 13.52 11.28 -11.96
CA LEU A 89 12.52 11.34 -10.90
C LEU A 89 13.21 11.88 -9.64
N PRO A 90 12.94 13.14 -9.25
CA PRO A 90 13.56 13.75 -8.07
C PRO A 90 13.32 12.91 -6.82
N GLY A 91 14.38 12.58 -6.08
CA GLY A 91 14.27 11.83 -4.82
C GLY A 91 13.88 10.36 -4.98
N LEU A 92 14.08 9.73 -6.14
CA LEU A 92 13.75 8.32 -6.38
C LEU A 92 14.27 7.38 -5.27
N GLU A 93 15.52 7.54 -4.83
CA GLU A 93 16.11 6.70 -3.77
C GLU A 93 15.36 6.85 -2.44
N GLU A 94 15.04 8.08 -2.06
CA GLU A 94 14.22 8.36 -0.88
C GLU A 94 12.82 7.75 -1.03
N MET A 95 12.20 7.89 -2.21
CA MET A 95 10.90 7.28 -2.48
C MET A 95 10.94 5.76 -2.32
N VAL A 96 11.96 5.10 -2.85
CA VAL A 96 12.15 3.64 -2.75
C VAL A 96 12.27 3.22 -1.29
N GLU A 97 13.09 3.91 -0.49
CA GLU A 97 13.23 3.57 0.93
C GLU A 97 11.93 3.84 1.70
N ARG A 98 11.19 4.90 1.34
CA ARG A 98 9.92 5.21 1.99
C ARG A 98 8.85 4.15 1.70
N VAL A 99 8.71 3.75 0.44
CA VAL A 99 7.76 2.68 0.05
C VAL A 99 8.13 1.36 0.74
N LYS A 100 9.42 1.04 0.84
CA LYS A 100 9.93 -0.12 1.58
C LYS A 100 9.58 -0.08 3.07
N GLN A 101 9.74 1.06 3.74
CA GLN A 101 9.35 1.22 5.15
C GLN A 101 7.85 0.99 5.33
N LEU A 102 7.01 1.63 4.48
CA LEU A 102 5.56 1.44 4.52
C LEU A 102 5.18 -0.04 4.33
N TYR A 103 5.84 -0.74 3.43
CA TYR A 103 5.62 -2.18 3.21
C TYR A 103 5.83 -2.99 4.49
N PHE A 104 6.93 -2.77 5.21
CA PHE A 104 7.21 -3.50 6.45
C PHE A 104 6.26 -3.12 7.59
N ASP A 105 5.87 -1.85 7.70
CA ASP A 105 4.90 -1.41 8.70
C ASP A 105 3.52 -2.04 8.46
N LEU A 106 3.08 -2.09 7.20
CA LEU A 106 1.83 -2.75 6.82
C LEU A 106 1.87 -4.25 7.08
N LEU A 107 2.99 -4.93 6.78
CA LEU A 107 3.15 -6.35 7.10
C LEU A 107 3.03 -6.60 8.60
N ARG A 108 3.66 -5.77 9.43
CA ARG A 108 3.61 -5.90 10.89
C ARG A 108 2.18 -5.77 11.40
N GLU A 109 1.43 -4.77 10.93
CA GLU A 109 0.04 -4.57 11.33
C GLU A 109 -0.89 -5.65 10.79
N LEU A 110 -0.65 -6.15 9.57
CA LEU A 110 -1.36 -7.30 9.02
C LEU A 110 -1.17 -8.54 9.91
N THR A 111 0.07 -8.87 10.26
CA THR A 111 0.35 -10.00 11.16
C THR A 111 -0.33 -9.83 12.52
N ARG A 112 -0.31 -8.62 13.09
CA ARG A 112 -1.02 -8.32 14.34
C ARG A 112 -2.52 -8.59 14.23
N LYS A 113 -3.15 -8.16 13.14
CA LYS A 113 -4.59 -8.42 12.88
C LYS A 113 -4.89 -9.90 12.70
N GLU A 114 -4.04 -10.64 12.00
CA GLU A 114 -4.19 -12.10 11.83
C GLU A 114 -4.08 -12.85 13.16
N VAL A 115 -3.11 -12.49 14.02
CA VAL A 115 -3.00 -13.06 15.37
C VAL A 115 -4.25 -12.74 16.19
N HIS A 116 -4.76 -11.51 16.11
CA HIS A 116 -5.98 -11.13 16.82
C HIS A 116 -7.20 -11.96 16.37
N LEU A 117 -7.35 -12.22 15.08
CA LEU A 117 -8.40 -13.10 14.56
C LEU A 117 -8.28 -14.52 15.11
N ILE A 118 -7.08 -15.08 15.19
CA ILE A 118 -6.83 -16.41 15.77
C ILE A 118 -7.27 -16.44 17.24
N GLN A 119 -6.94 -15.41 18.03
CA GLN A 119 -7.33 -15.30 19.43
C GLN A 119 -8.86 -15.22 19.60
N ILE A 120 -9.54 -14.42 18.78
CA ILE A 120 -11.01 -14.34 18.79
C ILE A 120 -11.62 -15.72 18.52
N ASN A 121 -11.09 -16.46 17.55
CA ASN A 121 -11.60 -17.78 17.19
C ASN A 121 -11.31 -18.84 18.27
N ALA A 122 -10.15 -18.76 18.93
CA ALA A 122 -9.81 -19.66 20.04
C ALA A 122 -10.77 -19.48 21.24
N ASN A 123 -11.13 -18.23 21.55
CA ASN A 123 -12.05 -17.90 22.64
C ASN A 123 -13.53 -18.19 22.33
N ARG A 124 -13.86 -18.52 21.08
CA ARG A 124 -15.22 -18.87 20.63
C ARG A 124 -15.48 -20.39 20.58
N LYS A 125 -14.50 -21.23 20.93
CA LYS A 125 -14.74 -22.67 21.02
C LYS A 125 -15.79 -22.95 22.13
N PRO A 126 -16.88 -23.68 21.83
CA PRO A 126 -17.88 -24.02 22.83
C PRO A 126 -17.27 -24.98 23.87
N ASN A 127 -17.55 -24.72 25.14
CA ASN A 127 -17.48 -25.75 26.20
C ASN A 127 -18.55 -26.81 25.96
#